data_AF-A0A1H4H3R3-F1
#
_entry.id   AF-A0A1H4H3R3-F1
#
_cell.length_a   1.000
_cell.length_b   1.000
_cell.length_c   1.000
_cell.angle_alpha   90.00
_cell.angle_beta   90.00
_cell.angle_gamma   90.00
#
_symmetry.space_group_name_H-M   'P 1'
#
loop_
_entity.id
_entity.type
_entity.pdbx_description
1 polymer ?
#
loop_
_entity_poly.entity_id
_entity_poly.type
_entity_poly.pdbx_seq_one_letter_code
_entity_poly.pdbx_strand_id
1 'polypeptide(L)'
;MHCAQCGTLNGPTLALCSSCGIGIRREPTVWRGSGPRPSLLGTLDHPRETREGLRELYAAAVGTKNSDHYLAKFALFDHERRTSAGWHWPAFFVTFAWLVHRKMWGKAALYFLLPYVVFVPVVLLGPTMPLAVAIGCFAYLLGIFILPPLLADATYYRHCERVIEHARAVNRSQEGQLVLVAREGGTSGIVPFIVGLVAIAMLAGTVSAVALPAYQDYTARMKAKQVAIAGDPQSAGRVSTAD
;
A
#
# COMPACT_ATOMS: atom_id res chain seq x y z
N MET A 1 53.92 -3.67 -19.80
CA MET A 1 53.05 -3.11 -18.73
C MET A 1 52.95 -4.17 -17.63
N HIS A 2 53.15 -3.82 -16.37
CA HIS A 2 53.05 -4.80 -15.27
C HIS A 2 51.61 -4.92 -14.78
N CYS A 3 51.17 -6.14 -14.50
CA CYS A 3 49.88 -6.34 -13.83
C CYS A 3 49.99 -5.90 -12.36
N ALA A 4 49.08 -5.04 -11.90
CA ALA A 4 49.05 -4.58 -10.51
C ALA A 4 48.72 -5.67 -9.48
N GLN A 5 48.20 -6.83 -9.93
CA GLN A 5 47.73 -7.89 -9.06
C GLN A 5 48.72 -9.05 -8.94
N CYS A 6 49.38 -9.45 -10.03
CA CYS A 6 50.34 -10.57 -10.03
C CYS A 6 51.76 -10.19 -10.48
N GLY A 7 52.00 -8.94 -10.88
CA GLY A 7 53.33 -8.44 -11.27
C GLY A 7 53.81 -8.84 -12.68
N THR A 8 53.11 -9.74 -13.37
CA THR A 8 53.50 -10.25 -14.69
C THR A 8 53.63 -9.14 -15.72
N LEU A 9 54.70 -9.20 -16.52
CA LEU A 9 54.98 -8.29 -17.63
C LEU A 9 54.15 -8.68 -18.86
N ASN A 10 53.24 -7.79 -19.27
CA ASN A 10 52.37 -7.99 -20.42
C ASN A 10 52.74 -7.03 -21.56
N GLY A 11 52.54 -7.49 -22.80
CA GLY A 11 52.70 -6.69 -24.01
C GLY A 11 51.64 -5.58 -24.13
N PRO A 12 51.92 -4.50 -24.89
CA PRO A 12 51.08 -3.30 -24.94
C PRO A 12 49.69 -3.49 -25.60
N THR A 13 49.49 -4.60 -26.31
CA THR A 13 48.24 -4.91 -27.03
C THR A 13 47.26 -5.78 -26.25
N LEU A 14 47.66 -6.33 -25.10
CA LEU A 14 46.83 -7.24 -24.29
C LEU A 14 45.86 -6.45 -23.40
N ALA A 15 44.56 -6.72 -23.54
CA ALA A 15 43.51 -6.15 -22.69
C ALA A 15 43.39 -6.85 -21.32
N LEU A 16 43.90 -8.08 -21.23
CA LEU A 16 43.86 -8.95 -20.05
C LEU A 16 45.27 -9.45 -19.75
N CYS A 17 45.59 -9.66 -18.48
CA CYS A 17 46.86 -10.24 -18.08
C CYS A 17 46.94 -11.72 -18.49
N SER A 18 48.03 -12.13 -19.13
CA SER A 18 48.23 -13.52 -19.60
C SER A 18 48.32 -14.56 -18.49
N SER A 19 48.70 -14.15 -17.27
CA SER A 19 48.85 -15.05 -16.13
C SER A 19 47.60 -15.12 -15.21
N CYS A 20 47.05 -13.98 -14.78
CA CYS A 20 45.93 -13.95 -13.82
C CYS A 20 44.55 -13.65 -14.43
N GLY A 21 44.47 -13.30 -15.71
CA GLY A 21 43.21 -13.04 -16.41
C GLY A 21 42.50 -11.73 -16.03
N ILE A 22 43.09 -10.87 -15.19
CA ILE A 22 42.50 -9.59 -14.80
C ILE A 22 42.69 -8.53 -15.89
N GLY A 23 41.67 -7.69 -16.10
CA GLY A 23 41.68 -6.60 -17.08
C GLY A 23 42.71 -5.53 -16.75
N ILE A 24 43.61 -5.23 -17.69
CA ILE A 24 44.60 -4.16 -17.55
C ILE A 24 43.97 -2.89 -18.10
N ARG A 25 43.50 -2.00 -17.21
CA ARG A 25 42.79 -0.77 -17.58
C ARG A 25 43.77 0.17 -18.32
N ARG A 26 43.46 0.52 -19.58
CA ARG A 26 44.17 1.61 -20.30
C ARG A 26 43.62 2.95 -19.79
N GLU A 27 44.41 3.71 -19.07
CA GLU A 27 44.12 5.12 -18.83
C GLU A 27 44.53 5.93 -20.07
N PRO A 28 43.62 6.67 -20.72
CA PRO A 28 44.01 7.59 -21.78
C PRO A 28 44.75 8.77 -21.15
N THR A 29 46.01 8.93 -21.56
CA THR A 29 46.89 10.01 -21.13
C THR A 29 46.31 11.37 -21.48
N VAL A 30 45.83 12.11 -20.47
CA VAL A 30 45.54 13.54 -20.58
C VAL A 30 46.77 14.34 -20.13
N TRP A 31 47.07 15.38 -20.90
CA TRP A 31 48.27 16.20 -20.90
C TRP A 31 48.65 16.87 -19.57
N ARG A 32 49.96 16.97 -19.34
CA ARG A 32 50.63 17.65 -18.22
C ARG A 32 50.73 19.15 -18.55
N GLY A 33 49.90 19.98 -17.93
CA GLY A 33 49.99 21.44 -17.94
C GLY A 33 50.45 21.98 -16.58
N SER A 34 51.53 22.75 -16.58
CA SER A 34 52.06 23.50 -15.44
C SER A 34 51.08 24.61 -15.01
N GLY A 35 50.40 24.42 -13.88
CA GLY A 35 49.63 25.44 -13.15
C GLY A 35 50.05 25.48 -11.67
N PRO A 36 49.82 26.60 -10.95
CA PRO A 36 50.29 26.75 -9.58
C PRO A 36 49.55 25.82 -8.60
N ARG A 37 50.22 25.53 -7.48
CA ARG A 37 49.90 24.56 -6.41
C ARG A 37 48.41 24.47 -6.00
N PRO A 38 47.93 23.27 -5.62
CA PRO A 38 46.56 23.08 -5.15
C PRO A 38 46.38 23.70 -3.76
N SER A 39 45.41 24.59 -3.64
CA SER A 39 44.85 24.99 -2.36
C SER A 39 43.98 23.85 -1.84
N LEU A 40 44.41 23.24 -0.74
CA LEU A 40 43.59 22.42 0.16
C LEU A 40 42.43 23.27 0.71
N LEU A 41 41.21 23.10 0.20
CA LEU A 41 39.94 23.18 0.96
C LEU A 41 38.73 23.05 0.01
N GLY A 42 37.84 22.08 0.25
CA GLY A 42 36.47 22.13 -0.26
C GLY A 42 35.99 20.93 -1.09
N THR A 43 35.95 19.75 -0.47
CA THR A 43 34.85 18.76 -0.57
C THR A 43 33.91 18.83 -1.80
N LEU A 44 34.18 17.99 -2.79
CA LEU A 44 33.18 17.55 -3.79
C LEU A 44 32.82 16.06 -3.59
N ASP A 45 32.63 15.63 -2.34
CA ASP A 45 32.07 14.31 -2.00
C ASP A 45 30.55 14.38 -1.65
N HIS A 46 29.98 15.59 -1.67
CA HIS A 46 28.62 15.89 -1.23
C HIS A 46 27.45 15.21 -1.98
N PRO A 47 27.56 14.72 -3.24
CA PRO A 47 26.45 14.01 -3.88
C PRO A 47 26.26 12.57 -3.39
N ARG A 48 27.32 11.91 -2.87
CA ARG A 48 27.25 10.50 -2.46
C ARG A 48 26.76 10.36 -1.02
N GLU A 49 27.35 11.13 -0.11
CA GLU A 49 26.97 11.17 1.30
C GLU A 49 25.48 11.54 1.48
N THR A 50 24.99 12.52 0.70
CA THR A 50 23.57 12.91 0.73
C THR A 50 22.64 11.82 0.18
N ARG A 51 23.08 11.04 -0.82
CA ARG A 51 22.30 9.94 -1.40
C ARG A 51 22.26 8.73 -0.49
N GLU A 52 23.37 8.43 0.19
CA GLU A 52 23.45 7.36 1.18
C GLU A 52 22.56 7.68 2.39
N GLY A 53 22.66 8.89 2.95
CA GLY A 53 21.78 9.33 4.03
C GLY A 53 20.29 9.36 3.65
N LEU A 54 19.95 9.75 2.41
CA LEU A 54 18.57 9.67 1.92
C LEU A 54 18.08 8.22 1.80
N ARG A 55 18.93 7.31 1.33
CA ARG A 55 18.61 5.88 1.22
C ARG A 55 18.38 5.26 2.60
N GLU A 56 19.16 5.64 3.61
CA GLU A 56 18.96 5.22 5.00
C GLU A 56 17.62 5.69 5.55
N LEU A 57 17.25 6.96 5.30
CA LEU A 57 15.95 7.50 5.68
C LEU A 57 14.80 6.77 4.99
N TYR A 58 14.92 6.46 3.69
CA TYR A 58 13.93 5.64 2.99
C TYR A 58 13.86 4.22 3.53
N ALA A 59 14.99 3.60 3.87
CA ALA A 59 15.03 2.26 4.45
C ALA A 59 14.34 2.25 5.83
N ALA A 60 14.58 3.26 6.66
CA ALA A 60 13.88 3.46 7.93
C ALA A 60 12.37 3.66 7.74
N ALA A 61 11.96 4.44 6.73
CA ALA A 61 10.55 4.69 6.43
C ALA A 61 9.82 3.43 5.96
N VAL A 62 10.48 2.59 5.16
CA VAL A 62 9.91 1.35 4.62
C VAL A 62 9.91 0.22 5.65
N GLY A 63 10.90 0.18 6.53
CA GLY A 63 11.14 -0.91 7.47
C GLY A 63 11.80 -2.13 6.81
N THR A 64 12.04 -3.17 7.61
CA THR A 64 12.88 -4.34 7.25
C THR A 64 12.25 -5.28 6.22
N LYS A 65 10.92 -5.23 6.02
CA LYS A 65 10.20 -6.18 5.16
C LYS A 65 10.01 -5.60 3.75
N ASN A 66 10.57 -6.30 2.75
CA ASN A 66 10.59 -5.92 1.34
C ASN A 66 11.28 -4.58 1.06
N SER A 67 12.22 -4.16 1.92
CA SER A 67 12.97 -2.90 1.77
C SER A 67 13.61 -2.78 0.40
N ASP A 68 14.30 -3.82 -0.06
CA ASP A 68 15.15 -3.77 -1.26
C ASP A 68 14.33 -3.51 -2.52
N HIS A 69 13.14 -4.10 -2.60
CA HIS A 69 12.21 -3.88 -3.71
C HIS A 69 11.77 -2.41 -3.80
N TYR A 70 11.36 -1.83 -2.67
CA TYR A 70 10.92 -0.43 -2.65
C TYR A 70 12.08 0.54 -2.83
N LEU A 71 13.24 0.27 -2.23
CA LEU A 71 14.42 1.13 -2.36
C LEU A 71 14.92 1.20 -3.81
N ALA A 72 14.93 0.06 -4.53
CA ALA A 72 15.27 0.07 -5.96
C ALA A 72 14.30 0.93 -6.78
N LYS A 73 13.01 0.85 -6.47
CA LYS A 73 11.97 1.62 -7.16
C LYS A 73 12.00 3.11 -6.82
N PHE A 74 12.30 3.46 -5.57
CA PHE A 74 12.46 4.85 -5.14
C PHE A 74 13.69 5.48 -5.79
N ALA A 75 14.80 4.75 -5.90
CA ALA A 75 15.98 5.22 -6.62
C ALA A 75 15.68 5.52 -8.09
N LEU A 76 14.82 4.72 -8.74
CA LEU A 76 14.37 4.98 -10.11
C LEU A 76 13.51 6.25 -10.20
N PHE A 77 12.58 6.44 -9.27
CA PHE A 77 11.73 7.64 -9.23
C PHE A 77 12.52 8.92 -8.93
N ASP A 78 13.49 8.85 -8.03
CA ASP A 78 14.42 9.96 -7.74
C ASP A 78 15.25 10.33 -8.99
N HIS A 79 15.70 9.31 -9.74
CA HIS A 79 16.47 9.51 -10.96
C HIS A 79 15.64 10.13 -12.09
N GLU A 80 14.42 9.63 -12.30
CA GLU A 80 13.51 10.09 -13.37
C GLU A 80 12.75 11.38 -13.01
N ARG A 81 12.77 11.79 -11.73
CA ARG A 81 11.95 12.88 -11.15
C ARG A 81 10.45 12.75 -11.47
N ARG A 82 9.99 11.52 -11.74
CA ARG A 82 8.62 11.20 -12.09
C ARG A 82 8.23 9.88 -11.45
N THR A 83 7.03 9.83 -10.89
CA THR A 83 6.44 8.58 -10.42
C THR A 83 5.69 7.92 -11.57
N SER A 84 6.03 6.68 -11.92
CA SER A 84 5.30 5.91 -12.93
C SER A 84 4.19 5.07 -12.30
N ALA A 85 3.12 4.86 -13.08
CA ALA A 85 2.11 3.87 -12.73
C ALA A 85 2.71 2.47 -12.91
N GLY A 86 2.45 1.58 -11.96
CA GLY A 86 2.94 0.21 -11.99
C GLY A 86 1.91 -0.72 -11.38
N TRP A 87 1.87 -1.96 -11.86
CA TRP A 87 0.92 -2.95 -11.34
C TRP A 87 1.42 -3.55 -10.03
N HIS A 88 0.69 -3.33 -8.94
CA HIS A 88 1.03 -3.88 -7.62
C HIS A 88 0.05 -4.99 -7.20
N TRP A 89 0.43 -6.25 -7.43
CA TRP A 89 -0.41 -7.43 -7.16
C TRP A 89 -1.03 -7.49 -5.75
N PRO A 90 -0.28 -7.26 -4.66
CA PRO A 90 -0.89 -7.29 -3.32
C PRO A 90 -1.92 -6.18 -3.09
N ALA A 91 -1.73 -5.03 -3.74
CA ALA A 91 -2.67 -3.91 -3.60
C ALA A 91 -3.95 -4.15 -4.40
N PHE A 92 -3.95 -5.06 -5.39
CA PHE A 92 -5.15 -5.46 -6.11
C PHE A 92 -6.07 -6.35 -5.26
N PHE A 93 -5.52 -7.40 -4.65
CA PHE A 93 -6.34 -8.32 -3.86
C PHE A 93 -6.70 -7.77 -2.48
N VAL A 94 -5.81 -6.95 -1.89
CA VAL A 94 -5.93 -6.54 -0.49
C VAL A 94 -5.58 -5.07 -0.31
N THR A 95 -6.15 -4.18 -1.16
CA THR A 95 -5.86 -2.74 -1.16
C THR A 95 -5.97 -2.11 0.22
N PHE A 96 -7.11 -2.32 0.89
CA PHE A 96 -7.38 -1.74 2.20
C PHE A 96 -6.40 -2.24 3.25
N ALA A 97 -6.19 -3.56 3.32
CA ALA A 97 -5.25 -4.17 4.24
C ALA A 97 -3.81 -3.67 4.01
N TRP A 98 -3.41 -3.49 2.75
CA TRP A 98 -2.10 -2.95 2.40
C TRP A 98 -1.93 -1.48 2.83
N LEU A 99 -2.94 -0.64 2.61
CA LEU A 99 -2.93 0.77 3.05
C LEU A 99 -2.81 0.88 4.57
N VAL A 100 -3.56 0.06 5.32
CA VAL A 100 -3.50 -0.01 6.79
C VAL A 100 -2.15 -0.57 7.25
N HIS A 101 -1.66 -1.63 6.61
CA HIS A 101 -0.38 -2.26 6.94
C HIS A 101 0.77 -1.25 6.87
N ARG A 102 0.76 -0.39 5.84
CA ARG A 102 1.76 0.66 5.59
C ARG A 102 1.41 1.99 6.27
N LYS A 103 0.51 1.99 7.26
CA LYS A 103 0.09 3.17 8.07
C LYS A 103 -0.43 4.36 7.25
N MET A 104 -0.94 4.13 6.03
CA MET A 104 -1.55 5.18 5.21
C MET A 104 -3.03 5.40 5.58
N TRP A 105 -3.29 5.76 6.84
CA TRP A 105 -4.63 5.87 7.43
C TRP A 105 -5.58 6.78 6.65
N GLY A 106 -5.10 7.94 6.20
CA GLY A 106 -5.92 8.88 5.42
C GLY A 106 -6.38 8.29 4.09
N LYS A 107 -5.50 7.57 3.38
CA LYS A 107 -5.87 6.90 2.13
C LYS A 107 -6.73 5.67 2.39
N ALA A 108 -6.51 4.94 3.48
CA ALA A 108 -7.34 3.82 3.89
C ALA A 108 -8.78 4.27 4.18
N ALA A 109 -8.94 5.37 4.94
CA ALA A 109 -10.24 5.97 5.21
C ALA A 109 -10.91 6.45 3.92
N LEU A 110 -10.17 7.14 3.04
CA LEU A 110 -10.69 7.58 1.75
C LEU A 110 -11.16 6.38 0.89
N TYR A 111 -10.33 5.34 0.78
CA TYR A 111 -10.68 4.12 0.04
C TYR A 111 -11.91 3.42 0.63
N PHE A 112 -12.06 3.40 1.95
CA PHE A 112 -13.21 2.83 2.63
C PHE A 112 -14.49 3.67 2.39
N LEU A 113 -14.39 5.00 2.37
CA LEU A 113 -15.54 5.90 2.23
C LEU A 113 -15.99 6.09 0.77
N LEU A 114 -15.08 6.05 -0.20
CA LEU A 114 -15.38 6.30 -1.62
C LEU A 114 -16.52 5.47 -2.21
N PRO A 115 -16.67 4.16 -1.92
CA PRO A 115 -17.79 3.36 -2.40
C PRO A 115 -19.16 3.83 -1.89
N TYR A 116 -19.22 4.41 -0.68
CA TYR A 116 -20.49 4.84 -0.07
C TYR A 116 -21.13 6.01 -0.80
N VAL A 117 -20.32 6.82 -1.50
CA VAL A 117 -20.81 7.91 -2.37
C VAL A 117 -21.75 7.39 -3.45
N VAL A 118 -21.53 6.17 -3.94
CA VAL A 118 -22.40 5.52 -4.93
C VAL A 118 -23.41 4.60 -4.28
N PHE A 119 -23.00 3.86 -3.24
CA PHE A 119 -23.88 2.88 -2.58
C PHE A 119 -25.15 3.54 -2.01
N VAL A 120 -25.02 4.67 -1.31
CA VAL A 120 -26.16 5.33 -0.68
C VAL A 120 -27.21 5.79 -1.70
N PRO A 121 -26.87 6.55 -2.77
CA PRO A 121 -27.83 6.89 -3.82
C PRO A 121 -28.44 5.69 -4.52
N VAL A 122 -27.66 4.63 -4.79
CA VAL A 122 -28.16 3.42 -5.45
C VAL A 122 -29.20 2.71 -4.58
N VAL A 123 -28.98 2.62 -3.28
CA VAL A 123 -29.95 2.01 -2.36
C VAL A 123 -31.24 2.84 -2.27
N LEU A 124 -31.13 4.17 -2.23
CA LEU A 124 -32.28 5.05 -2.06
C LEU A 124 -33.09 5.26 -3.34
N LEU A 125 -32.43 5.35 -4.49
CA LEU A 125 -33.02 5.78 -5.76
C LEU A 125 -32.91 4.75 -6.88
N GLY A 126 -32.31 3.58 -6.60
CA GLY A 126 -31.98 2.55 -7.59
C GLY A 126 -33.12 2.20 -8.56
N PRO A 127 -34.36 1.95 -8.10
CA PRO A 127 -35.49 1.64 -8.99
C PRO A 127 -35.84 2.74 -9.98
N THR A 128 -35.47 3.99 -9.68
CA THR A 128 -35.76 5.18 -10.49
C THR A 128 -34.55 5.67 -11.28
N MET A 129 -33.38 5.04 -11.14
CA MET A 129 -32.15 5.50 -11.77
C MET A 129 -32.13 5.20 -13.28
N PRO A 130 -31.79 6.18 -14.13
CA PRO A 130 -31.54 5.94 -15.54
C PRO A 130 -30.38 4.98 -15.77
N LEU A 131 -30.45 4.15 -16.81
CA LEU A 131 -29.41 3.18 -17.15
C LEU A 131 -28.02 3.82 -17.32
N ALA A 132 -27.93 5.01 -17.93
CA ALA A 132 -26.67 5.73 -18.09
C ALA A 132 -26.01 6.07 -16.74
N VAL A 133 -26.81 6.42 -15.72
CA VAL A 133 -26.30 6.71 -14.37
C VAL A 133 -25.81 5.43 -13.70
N ALA A 134 -26.53 4.31 -13.87
CA ALA A 134 -26.09 3.01 -13.38
C ALA A 134 -24.76 2.56 -14.00
N ILE A 135 -24.57 2.77 -15.31
CA ILE A 135 -23.29 2.50 -16.00
C ILE A 135 -22.17 3.38 -15.43
N GLY A 136 -22.43 4.68 -15.21
CA GLY A 136 -21.47 5.59 -14.59
C GLY A 136 -21.07 5.16 -13.17
N CYS A 137 -22.04 4.74 -12.36
CA CYS A 137 -21.80 4.19 -11.02
C CYS A 137 -20.91 2.94 -11.07
N PHE A 138 -21.18 2.03 -12.00
CA PHE A 138 -20.37 0.83 -12.20
C PHE A 138 -18.93 1.16 -12.64
N ALA A 139 -18.77 2.05 -13.61
CA ALA A 139 -17.46 2.51 -14.08
C ALA A 139 -16.65 3.19 -12.95
N TYR A 140 -17.31 3.98 -12.10
CA TYR A 140 -16.69 4.59 -10.93
C TYR A 140 -16.20 3.55 -9.91
N LEU A 141 -17.03 2.55 -9.58
CA LEU A 141 -16.62 1.45 -8.68
C LEU A 141 -15.44 0.67 -9.25
N LEU A 142 -15.44 0.40 -10.56
CA LEU A 142 -14.33 -0.24 -11.24
C LEU A 142 -13.05 0.61 -11.17
N GLY A 143 -13.17 1.93 -11.33
CA GLY A 143 -12.07 2.89 -11.14
C GLY A 143 -11.49 2.84 -9.74
N ILE A 144 -12.33 2.83 -8.70
CA ILE A 144 -11.89 2.66 -7.30
C ILE A 144 -11.11 1.36 -7.11
N PHE A 145 -11.47 0.29 -7.81
CA PHE A 145 -10.80 -1.00 -7.68
C PHE A 145 -9.46 -1.07 -8.44
N ILE A 146 -9.37 -0.46 -9.63
CA ILE A 146 -8.20 -0.58 -10.53
C ILE A 146 -7.15 0.52 -10.28
N LEU A 147 -7.55 1.73 -9.91
CA LEU A 147 -6.63 2.86 -9.74
C LEU A 147 -5.63 2.68 -8.60
N PRO A 148 -6.03 2.22 -7.39
CA PRO A 148 -5.07 2.08 -6.29
C PRO A 148 -3.95 1.07 -6.57
N PRO A 149 -4.19 -0.10 -7.18
CA PRO A 149 -3.13 -1.02 -7.58
C PRO A 149 -2.14 -0.42 -8.58
N LEU A 150 -2.63 0.40 -9.52
CA LEU A 150 -1.80 1.07 -10.53
C LEU A 150 -0.93 2.19 -9.93
N LEU A 151 -1.44 2.84 -8.89
CA LEU A 151 -0.79 4.00 -8.26
C LEU A 151 -0.16 3.65 -6.90
N ALA A 152 -0.17 2.38 -6.49
CA ALA A 152 0.25 1.95 -5.17
C ALA A 152 1.68 2.43 -4.87
N ASP A 153 2.63 2.11 -5.74
CA ASP A 153 4.04 2.44 -5.53
C ASP A 153 4.30 3.95 -5.59
N ALA A 154 3.65 4.65 -6.54
CA ALA A 154 3.76 6.10 -6.66
C ALA A 154 3.20 6.83 -5.44
N THR A 155 2.08 6.34 -4.91
CA THR A 155 1.44 6.94 -3.74
C THR A 155 2.22 6.62 -2.46
N TYR A 156 2.86 5.46 -2.39
CA TYR A 156 3.71 5.05 -1.27
C TYR A 156 5.03 5.82 -1.25
N TYR A 157 5.69 5.98 -2.40
CA TYR A 157 6.86 6.85 -2.55
C TYR A 157 6.58 8.26 -1.99
N ARG A 158 5.50 8.90 -2.46
CA ARG A 158 5.07 10.23 -1.99
C ARG A 158 4.71 10.27 -0.49
N HIS A 159 4.38 9.14 0.11
CA HIS A 159 4.12 9.07 1.54
C HIS A 159 5.44 9.04 2.32
N CYS A 160 6.38 8.19 1.91
CA CYS A 160 7.73 8.13 2.50
C CYS A 160 8.46 9.47 2.39
N GLU A 161 8.39 10.12 1.22
CA GLU A 161 8.96 11.45 1.00
C GLU A 161 8.43 12.48 2.00
N ARG A 162 7.10 12.54 2.19
CA ARG A 162 6.48 13.44 3.18
C ARG A 162 6.89 13.14 4.62
N VAL A 163 7.03 11.87 5.00
CA VAL A 163 7.50 11.48 6.34
C VAL A 163 8.95 11.94 6.55
N ILE A 164 9.80 11.79 5.54
CA ILE A 164 11.20 12.24 5.59
C ILE A 164 11.29 13.76 5.63
N GLU A 165 10.52 14.48 4.82
CA GLU A 165 10.43 15.94 4.84
C GLU A 165 9.96 16.47 6.20
N HIS A 166 8.92 15.85 6.77
CA HIS A 166 8.44 16.18 8.11
C HIS A 166 9.54 15.97 9.16
N ALA A 167 10.25 14.85 9.10
CA ALA A 167 11.33 14.58 10.04
C ALA A 167 12.50 15.56 9.92
N ARG A 168 12.84 15.98 8.69
CA ARG A 168 13.85 17.01 8.44
C ARG A 168 13.43 18.40 8.93
N ALA A 169 12.14 18.71 8.89
CA ALA A 169 11.61 19.97 9.43
C ALA A 169 11.66 20.00 10.96
N VAL A 170 11.47 18.86 11.62
CA VAL A 170 11.44 18.75 13.09
C VAL A 170 12.84 18.64 13.69
N ASN A 171 13.74 17.84 13.10
CA ASN A 171 15.07 17.57 13.63
C ASN A 171 16.17 17.95 12.63
N ARG A 172 17.18 18.70 13.08
CA ARG A 172 18.36 19.01 12.27
C ARG A 172 19.41 17.89 12.28
N SER A 173 19.44 17.04 13.31
CA SER A 173 20.38 15.92 13.41
C SER A 173 19.90 14.72 12.58
N GLN A 174 20.82 14.07 11.87
CA GLN A 174 20.52 12.89 11.05
C GLN A 174 19.99 11.72 11.91
N GLU A 175 20.57 11.50 13.08
CA GLU A 175 20.10 10.47 14.02
C GLU A 175 18.67 10.75 14.51
N GLY A 176 18.36 12.01 14.83
CA GLY A 176 17.01 12.42 15.25
C GLY A 176 15.97 12.28 14.12
N GLN A 177 16.38 12.50 12.87
CA GLN A 177 15.55 12.24 11.70
C GLN A 177 15.27 10.74 11.54
N LEU A 178 16.31 9.89 11.63
CA LEU A 178 16.17 8.44 11.49
C LEU A 178 15.23 7.84 12.54
N VAL A 179 15.36 8.24 13.80
CA VAL A 179 14.48 7.76 14.88
C VAL A 179 13.01 8.14 14.63
N LEU A 180 12.76 9.38 14.19
CA LEU A 180 11.40 9.85 13.92
C LEU A 180 10.79 9.15 12.71
N VAL A 181 11.55 9.02 11.61
CA VAL A 181 11.13 8.32 10.40
C VAL A 181 10.87 6.83 10.66
N ALA A 182 11.72 6.16 11.45
CA ALA A 182 11.52 4.75 11.82
C ALA A 182 10.25 4.55 12.69
N ARG A 183 9.91 5.54 13.52
CA ARG A 183 8.71 5.50 14.38
C ARG A 183 7.42 5.73 13.58
N GLU A 184 7.43 6.74 12.72
CA GLU A 184 6.27 7.11 11.89
C GLU A 184 6.05 6.10 10.76
N GLY A 185 7.14 5.64 10.13
CA GLY A 185 7.15 4.64 9.07
C GLY A 185 6.97 3.20 9.54
N GLY A 186 7.43 2.27 8.71
CA GLY A 186 7.38 0.84 8.95
C GLY A 186 6.01 0.21 8.70
N THR A 187 5.78 -0.94 9.32
CA THR A 187 4.57 -1.73 9.14
C THR A 187 3.77 -1.85 10.43
N SER A 188 2.44 -1.87 10.32
CA SER A 188 1.53 -2.10 11.43
C SER A 188 1.06 -3.56 11.46
N GLY A 189 1.16 -4.18 12.64
CA GLY A 189 0.63 -5.52 12.92
C GLY A 189 -0.89 -5.55 13.18
N ILE A 190 -1.58 -4.42 13.03
CA ILE A 190 -3.03 -4.31 13.32
C ILE A 190 -3.93 -4.91 12.24
N VAL A 191 -3.37 -5.17 11.05
CA VAL A 191 -4.10 -5.67 9.87
C VAL A 191 -4.94 -6.92 10.14
N PRO A 192 -4.43 -8.02 10.73
CA PRO A 192 -5.24 -9.21 11.01
C PRO A 192 -6.43 -8.92 11.93
N PHE A 193 -6.28 -8.02 12.91
CA PHE A 193 -7.38 -7.63 13.79
C PHE A 193 -8.47 -6.88 13.04
N ILE A 194 -8.10 -5.94 12.17
CA ILE A 194 -9.07 -5.17 11.38
C ILE A 194 -9.78 -6.07 10.37
N VAL A 195 -9.04 -6.96 9.69
CA VAL A 195 -9.63 -7.93 8.75
C VAL A 195 -10.59 -8.87 9.49
N GLY A 196 -10.20 -9.37 10.66
CA GLY A 196 -11.05 -10.22 11.50
C GLY A 196 -12.33 -9.50 11.93
N LEU A 197 -12.22 -8.25 12.39
CA LEU A 197 -13.38 -7.44 12.80
C LEU A 197 -14.34 -7.20 11.64
N VAL A 198 -13.83 -6.83 10.46
CA VAL A 198 -14.66 -6.62 9.26
C VAL A 198 -15.34 -7.92 8.85
N ALA A 199 -14.62 -9.06 8.86
CA ALA A 199 -15.21 -10.35 8.53
C ALA A 199 -16.35 -10.73 9.49
N ILE A 200 -16.17 -10.52 10.80
CA ILE A 200 -17.22 -10.74 11.80
C ILE A 200 -18.43 -9.84 11.54
N ALA A 201 -18.21 -8.56 11.26
CA ALA A 201 -19.30 -7.63 10.95
C ALA A 201 -20.07 -8.04 9.68
N MET A 202 -19.37 -8.51 8.64
CA MET A 202 -20.01 -9.02 7.43
C MET A 202 -20.83 -10.29 7.70
N LEU A 203 -20.31 -11.22 8.50
CA LEU A 203 -21.03 -12.43 8.92
C LEU A 203 -22.27 -12.10 9.76
N ALA A 204 -22.14 -11.19 10.72
CA ALA A 204 -23.27 -10.73 11.52
C ALA A 204 -24.34 -10.05 10.64
N GLY A 205 -23.91 -9.27 9.64
CA GLY A 205 -24.78 -8.65 8.65
C GLY A 205 -25.54 -9.68 7.79
N THR A 206 -24.86 -10.69 7.24
CA THR A 206 -25.52 -11.74 6.45
C THR A 206 -26.45 -12.61 7.29
N VAL A 207 -26.05 -12.98 8.52
CA VAL A 207 -26.93 -13.68 9.45
C VAL A 207 -28.17 -12.85 9.74
N SER A 208 -28.02 -11.55 10.00
CA SER A 208 -29.15 -10.65 10.25
C SER A 208 -30.09 -10.56 9.05
N ALA A 209 -29.55 -10.45 7.83
CA ALA A 209 -30.34 -10.38 6.60
C ALA A 209 -31.21 -11.63 6.36
N VAL A 210 -30.79 -12.80 6.85
CA VAL A 210 -31.54 -14.07 6.73
C VAL A 210 -32.44 -14.32 7.95
N ALA A 211 -31.93 -14.06 9.16
CA ALA A 211 -32.63 -14.34 10.40
C ALA A 211 -33.84 -13.43 10.61
N LEU A 212 -33.76 -12.16 10.21
CA LEU A 212 -34.86 -11.20 10.34
C LEU A 212 -36.12 -11.61 9.55
N PRO A 213 -36.07 -11.89 8.23
CA PRO A 213 -37.25 -12.34 7.51
C PRO A 213 -37.76 -13.69 8.00
N ALA A 214 -36.87 -14.63 8.34
CA ALA A 214 -37.26 -15.94 8.87
C ALA A 214 -38.00 -15.82 10.22
N TYR A 215 -37.56 -14.91 11.09
CA TYR A 215 -38.23 -14.64 12.37
C TYR A 215 -39.60 -13.96 12.18
N GLN A 216 -39.71 -13.04 11.22
CA GLN A 216 -40.98 -12.41 10.86
C GLN A 216 -41.98 -13.44 10.34
N ASP A 217 -41.56 -14.33 9.43
CA ASP A 217 -42.39 -15.41 8.92
C ASP A 217 -42.82 -16.40 10.02
N TYR A 218 -41.91 -16.73 10.93
CA TYR A 218 -42.22 -17.59 12.08
C TYR A 218 -43.30 -16.97 12.96
N THR A 219 -43.16 -15.71 13.35
CA THR A 219 -44.13 -15.04 14.23
C THR A 219 -45.48 -14.82 13.53
N ALA A 220 -45.49 -14.52 12.23
CA ALA A 220 -46.70 -14.41 11.42
C ALA A 220 -47.48 -15.74 11.37
N ARG A 221 -46.80 -16.86 11.12
CA ARG A 221 -47.42 -18.21 11.11
C ARG A 221 -47.98 -18.61 12.46
N MET A 222 -47.28 -18.28 13.55
CA MET A 222 -47.76 -18.57 14.91
C MET A 222 -49.02 -17.78 15.25
N LYS A 223 -49.07 -16.48 14.92
CA LYS A 223 -50.28 -15.66 15.09
C LYS A 223 -51.45 -16.18 14.25
N ALA A 224 -51.20 -16.56 12.99
CA ALA A 224 -52.23 -17.14 12.13
C ALA A 224 -52.82 -18.44 12.70
N LYS A 225 -51.97 -19.33 13.24
CA LYS A 225 -52.42 -20.55 13.91
C LYS A 225 -53.24 -20.25 15.17
N GLN A 226 -52.84 -19.29 15.99
CA GLN A 226 -53.61 -18.89 17.18
C GLN A 226 -55.00 -18.36 16.83
N VAL A 227 -55.11 -17.50 15.80
CA VAL A 227 -56.40 -16.98 15.33
C VAL A 227 -57.27 -18.11 14.78
N ALA A 228 -56.70 -19.05 14.02
CA ALA A 228 -57.42 -20.21 13.51
C ALA A 228 -57.98 -21.10 14.63
N ILE A 229 -57.22 -21.32 15.71
CA ILE A 229 -57.66 -22.09 16.88
C ILE A 229 -58.76 -21.34 17.65
N ALA A 230 -58.62 -20.03 17.84
CA ALA A 230 -59.61 -19.21 18.55
C ALA A 230 -60.92 -19.01 17.77
N GLY A 231 -60.85 -19.03 16.43
CA GLY A 231 -62.02 -18.92 15.54
C GLY A 231 -62.71 -20.24 15.22
N ASP A 232 -62.18 -21.39 15.66
CA ASP A 232 -62.78 -22.71 15.43
C ASP A 232 -64.01 -22.90 16.34
N PRO A 233 -65.24 -22.96 15.80
CA PRO A 233 -66.46 -23.11 16.60
C PRO A 233 -66.51 -24.44 17.39
N GLN A 234 -65.76 -25.47 17.01
CA GLN A 234 -65.67 -26.73 17.77
C GLN A 234 -64.83 -26.60 19.06
N SER A 235 -63.93 -25.60 19.15
CA SER A 235 -63.13 -25.38 20.36
C SER A 235 -63.94 -24.66 21.45
N ALA A 236 -64.90 -23.81 21.08
CA ALA A 236 -65.83 -23.14 21.99
C ALA A 236 -66.85 -24.11 22.63
N GLY A 237 -67.31 -25.12 21.88
CA GLY A 237 -68.27 -26.11 22.39
C GLY A 237 -67.71 -27.12 23.39
N ARG A 238 -66.38 -27.36 23.39
CA ARG A 238 -65.73 -28.37 24.24
C ARG A 238 -65.49 -27.91 25.68
N VAL A 239 -65.54 -26.60 25.94
CA VAL A 239 -65.42 -26.03 27.29
C VAL A 239 -66.75 -26.04 28.04
N SER A 240 -67.89 -26.08 27.32
CA SER A 240 -69.22 -26.00 27.92
C SER A 240 -69.78 -27.33 28.45
N THR A 241 -69.10 -28.46 28.24
CA THR A 241 -69.61 -29.81 28.59
C THR A 241 -68.84 -30.48 29.74
N ALA A 242 -68.11 -29.72 30.54
CA ALA A 242 -67.28 -30.24 31.64
C ALA A 242 -67.84 -29.96 33.05
N ASP A 243 -69.05 -29.42 33.16
CA ASP A 243 -69.76 -29.21 34.44
C ASP A 243 -70.85 -30.28 34.66
#